data_AF-A0A1F3TZR0-F1
#
_entry.id   AF-A0A1F3TZR0-F1
#
_cell.length_a   1.000
_cell.length_b   1.000
_cell.length_c   1.000
_cell.angle_alpha   90.00
_cell.angle_beta   90.00
_cell.angle_gamma   90.00
#
_symmetry.space_group_name_H-M   'P 1'
#
loop_
_entity.id
_entity.type
_entity.pdbx_description
1 polymer ?
#
loop_
_entity_poly.entity_id
_entity_poly.type
_entity_poly.pdbx_seq_one_letter_code
_entity_poly.pdbx_strand_id
1 'polypeptide(L)'
;MINPDFLFSKPQDERVDFDDKELIQLRPYGLSLANDATRPFLILKDESGDYVLPVAINQLEAGATLTQTAHAMLPLSVHTFSEKLLTSLDIKLERCVFVEIKGVHQFVRVYMNHHPRYQSMKFRADEVMSLCIHLKTPLFATKSYINKSKLMSAEIIGIAKGLNENPSALLRGHTYLM
;
A
#
# COMPACT_ATOMS: atom_id res chain seq x y z
N MET A 1 -16.84 1.11 33.76
CA MET A 1 -16.96 0.69 32.35
C MET A 1 -16.02 1.54 31.53
N ILE A 2 -14.91 0.97 31.07
CA ILE A 2 -13.97 1.68 30.19
C ILE A 2 -14.64 1.74 28.83
N ASN A 3 -14.98 2.94 28.37
CA ASN A 3 -15.56 3.14 27.05
C ASN A 3 -14.43 3.00 26.00
N PRO A 4 -14.46 1.99 25.11
CA PRO A 4 -13.37 1.72 24.16
C PRO A 4 -13.30 2.74 23.00
N ASP A 5 -13.99 3.88 23.10
CA ASP A 5 -13.98 4.97 22.12
C ASP A 5 -12.60 5.64 21.93
N PHE A 6 -11.58 5.25 22.70
CA PHE A 6 -10.27 5.92 22.74
C PHE A 6 -9.34 5.70 21.52
N LEU A 7 -9.68 4.86 20.55
CA LEU A 7 -8.80 4.59 19.40
C LEU A 7 -9.30 5.12 18.03
N PHE A 8 -10.52 5.65 17.94
CA PHE A 8 -11.11 6.10 16.67
C PHE A 8 -11.57 7.57 16.67
N SER A 9 -10.98 8.42 17.51
CA SER A 9 -11.42 9.80 17.76
C SER A 9 -11.19 10.81 16.63
N LYS A 10 -10.70 10.37 15.46
CA LYS A 10 -10.67 11.20 14.25
C LYS A 10 -11.70 10.68 13.25
N PRO A 11 -12.49 11.56 12.60
CA PRO A 11 -13.36 11.14 11.51
C PRO A 11 -12.51 10.49 10.41
N GLN A 12 -12.60 9.16 10.29
CA GLN A 12 -11.91 8.40 9.24
C GLN A 12 -12.74 8.36 7.94
N ASP A 13 -14.03 8.66 8.05
CA ASP A 13 -15.01 8.64 6.96
C ASP A 13 -15.03 9.98 6.20
N GLU A 14 -13.87 10.39 5.71
CA GLU A 14 -13.80 11.41 4.66
C GLU A 14 -13.98 10.70 3.32
N ARG A 15 -15.15 10.88 2.69
CA ARG A 15 -15.32 10.50 1.28
C ARG A 15 -14.37 11.35 0.45
N VAL A 16 -13.39 10.70 -0.15
CA VAL A 16 -12.59 11.31 -1.21
C VAL A 16 -13.32 11.03 -2.51
N ASP A 17 -13.87 12.07 -3.13
CA ASP A 17 -14.47 11.99 -4.45
C ASP A 17 -13.33 11.86 -5.47
N PHE A 18 -13.21 10.67 -6.05
CA PHE A 18 -12.41 10.44 -7.23
C PHE A 18 -13.34 10.52 -8.44
N ASP A 19 -12.89 11.16 -9.53
CA ASP A 19 -13.49 10.84 -10.82
C ASP A 19 -13.05 9.42 -11.17
N ASP A 20 -13.98 8.46 -11.10
CA ASP A 20 -13.70 7.05 -11.35
C ASP A 20 -13.08 6.82 -12.75
N LYS A 21 -13.25 7.76 -13.68
CA LYS A 21 -12.59 7.73 -15.00
C LYS A 21 -11.08 7.90 -14.94
N GLU A 22 -10.54 8.51 -13.87
CA GLU A 22 -9.11 8.71 -13.69
C GLU A 22 -8.42 7.53 -12.97
N LEU A 23 -9.20 6.57 -12.45
CA LEU A 23 -8.68 5.44 -11.71
C LEU A 23 -8.17 4.35 -12.63
N ILE A 24 -6.90 4.01 -12.46
CA ILE A 24 -6.27 2.89 -13.15
C ILE A 24 -6.28 1.71 -12.19
N GLN A 25 -6.87 0.59 -12.62
CA GLN A 25 -6.82 -0.65 -11.86
C GLN A 25 -5.43 -1.27 -11.96
N LEU A 26 -4.90 -1.70 -10.82
CA LEU A 26 -3.57 -2.26 -10.70
C LEU A 26 -3.64 -3.66 -10.09
N ARG A 27 -2.70 -4.53 -10.49
CA ARG A 27 -2.57 -5.90 -10.03
C ARG A 27 -1.14 -6.17 -9.53
N PRO A 28 -0.96 -7.01 -8.50
CA PRO A 28 0.36 -7.44 -8.08
C PRO A 28 1.12 -8.11 -9.24
N TYR A 29 2.29 -7.57 -9.57
CA TYR A 29 3.16 -8.11 -10.62
C TYR A 29 4.35 -8.86 -10.03
N GLY A 30 4.96 -8.31 -8.98
CA GLY A 30 6.10 -8.94 -8.32
C GLY A 30 6.69 -8.07 -7.23
N LEU A 31 7.73 -8.58 -6.58
CA LEU A 31 8.47 -7.89 -5.53
C LEU A 31 9.90 -7.61 -5.97
N SER A 32 10.34 -6.38 -5.77
CA SER A 32 11.73 -5.98 -5.92
C SER A 32 12.37 -5.96 -4.53
N LEU A 33 13.23 -6.95 -4.31
CA LEU A 33 14.15 -7.02 -3.18
C LEU A 33 15.46 -6.41 -3.69
N ALA A 34 15.60 -5.09 -3.63
CA ALA A 34 16.88 -4.47 -3.97
C ALA A 34 17.91 -4.90 -2.92
N ASN A 35 19.03 -5.47 -3.36
CA ASN A 35 20.07 -6.07 -2.51
C ASN A 35 20.74 -5.04 -1.56
N ASP A 36 20.54 -3.76 -1.84
CA ASP A 36 21.12 -2.58 -1.19
C ASP A 36 20.07 -1.65 -0.56
N ALA A 37 18.78 -1.81 -0.88
CA ALA A 37 17.72 -0.97 -0.35
C ALA A 37 17.24 -1.46 1.01
N THR A 38 17.17 -0.55 1.97
CA THR A 38 16.61 -0.78 3.31
C THR A 38 15.13 -1.18 3.29
N ARG A 39 14.44 -1.06 2.14
CA ARG A 39 13.01 -1.26 2.02
C ARG A 39 12.60 -1.91 0.68
N PRO A 40 11.91 -3.07 0.69
CA PRO A 40 11.42 -3.72 -0.52
C PRO A 40 10.28 -2.95 -1.19
N PHE A 41 10.12 -3.15 -2.50
CA PHE A 41 9.02 -2.57 -3.28
C PHE A 41 8.12 -3.65 -3.84
N LEU A 42 6.82 -3.56 -3.56
CA LEU A 42 5.79 -4.25 -4.32
C LEU A 42 5.54 -3.51 -5.62
N ILE A 43 5.67 -4.21 -6.74
CA ILE A 43 5.41 -3.67 -8.06
C ILE A 43 3.99 -4.05 -8.45
N LEU A 44 3.15 -3.03 -8.64
CA LEU A 44 1.81 -3.17 -9.17
C LEU A 44 1.79 -2.70 -10.63
N LYS A 45 1.03 -3.36 -11.49
CA LYS A 45 0.85 -2.97 -12.90
C LYS A 45 -0.61 -2.99 -13.31
N ASP A 46 -0.97 -2.15 -14.27
CA ASP A 46 -2.23 -2.32 -14.97
C ASP A 46 -2.17 -3.52 -15.92
N GLU A 47 -3.29 -3.85 -16.56
CA GLU A 47 -3.40 -5.01 -17.45
C GLU A 47 -2.52 -4.89 -18.69
N SER A 48 -2.35 -3.68 -19.24
CA SER A 48 -1.47 -3.44 -20.40
C SER A 48 0.01 -3.46 -20.04
N GLY A 49 0.35 -3.13 -18.79
CA GLY A 49 1.72 -2.93 -18.33
C GLY A 49 2.26 -1.52 -18.55
N ASP A 50 1.50 -0.62 -19.17
CA ASP A 50 1.87 0.78 -19.41
C ASP A 50 2.02 1.57 -18.10
N TYR A 51 1.26 1.20 -17.08
CA TYR A 51 1.26 1.83 -15.77
C TYR A 51 1.88 0.90 -14.74
N VAL A 52 2.97 1.38 -14.12
CA VAL A 52 3.71 0.65 -13.09
C VAL A 52 3.75 1.51 -11.83
N LEU A 53 3.18 1.01 -10.74
CA LEU A 53 3.20 1.65 -9.44
C LEU A 53 4.14 0.89 -8.48
N PRO A 54 5.30 1.46 -8.14
CA PRO A 54 6.11 0.95 -7.04
C PRO A 54 5.47 1.33 -5.70
N VAL A 55 5.29 0.35 -4.84
CA VAL A 55 4.76 0.54 -3.48
C VAL A 55 5.83 0.10 -2.50
N ALA A 56 6.38 1.06 -1.76
CA ALA A 56 7.37 0.76 -0.75
C ALA A 56 6.68 0.05 0.43
N ILE A 57 7.11 -1.17 0.75
CA ILE A 57 6.56 -1.98 1.84
C ILE A 57 7.66 -2.37 2.82
N ASN A 58 7.30 -2.73 4.05
CA ASN A 58 8.26 -3.25 5.01
C ASN A 58 8.59 -4.73 4.71
N GLN A 59 9.62 -5.27 5.37
CA GLN A 59 10.07 -6.65 5.15
C GLN A 59 9.04 -7.70 5.57
N LEU A 60 8.25 -7.44 6.62
CA LEU A 60 7.21 -8.36 7.08
C LEU A 60 6.08 -8.47 6.05
N GLU A 61 5.63 -7.32 5.53
CA GLU A 61 4.65 -7.27 4.44
C GLU A 61 5.17 -7.94 3.16
N ALA A 62 6.45 -7.77 2.85
CA ALA A 62 7.06 -8.43 1.69
C ALA A 62 7.02 -9.96 1.85
N GLY A 63 7.35 -10.46 3.05
CA GLY A 63 7.22 -11.88 3.39
C GLY A 63 5.78 -12.38 3.23
N ALA A 64 4.81 -11.67 3.82
CA ALA A 64 3.39 -12.03 3.70
C ALA A 64 2.95 -12.07 2.23
N THR A 65 3.30 -11.04 1.45
CA THR A 65 2.93 -10.92 0.04
C THR A 65 3.57 -12.02 -0.82
N LEU A 66 4.85 -12.38 -0.58
CA LEU A 66 5.52 -13.50 -1.27
C LEU A 66 4.79 -14.81 -1.00
N THR A 67 4.47 -15.08 0.25
CA THR A 67 3.76 -16.31 0.64
C THR A 67 2.39 -16.40 -0.03
N GLN A 68 1.66 -15.29 -0.16
CA GLN A 68 0.33 -15.26 -0.77
C GLN A 68 0.35 -15.37 -2.30
N THR A 69 1.40 -14.83 -2.93
CA THR A 69 1.53 -14.86 -4.40
C THR A 69 2.13 -16.18 -4.90
N ALA A 70 2.80 -16.96 -4.05
CA ALA A 70 3.34 -18.26 -4.38
C ALA A 70 2.22 -19.29 -4.66
N HIS A 71 2.13 -19.77 -5.91
CA HIS A 71 1.10 -20.74 -6.34
C HIS A 71 1.36 -22.20 -5.92
N ALA A 72 2.50 -22.50 -5.28
CA ALA A 72 3.03 -23.86 -5.16
C ALA A 72 2.66 -24.62 -3.87
N MET A 73 2.16 -23.95 -2.83
CA MET A 73 1.69 -24.60 -1.60
C MET A 73 0.47 -23.85 -1.10
N LEU A 74 -0.48 -24.52 -0.41
CA LEU A 74 -1.55 -23.87 0.34
C LEU A 74 -0.91 -22.93 1.37
N PRO A 75 -0.79 -21.61 1.11
CA PRO A 75 -0.10 -20.74 2.03
C PRO A 75 -1.09 -20.50 3.16
N LEU A 76 -0.72 -20.87 4.39
CA LEU A 76 -1.37 -20.34 5.58
C LEU A 76 -1.07 -18.84 5.61
N SER A 77 -1.90 -18.05 4.94
CA SER A 77 -1.80 -16.61 4.93
C SER A 77 -1.94 -16.09 6.35
N VAL A 78 -1.08 -15.15 6.75
CA VAL A 78 -1.18 -14.45 8.03
C VAL A 78 -2.50 -13.68 8.18
N HIS A 79 -3.21 -13.47 7.08
CA HIS A 79 -4.50 -12.77 7.02
C HIS A 79 -5.73 -13.68 7.12
N THR A 80 -5.55 -15.00 7.25
CA THR A 80 -6.67 -15.96 7.38
C THR A 80 -7.58 -15.63 8.56
N PHE A 81 -7.03 -15.17 9.69
CA PHE A 81 -7.81 -14.71 10.83
C PHE A 81 -8.64 -13.46 10.47
N SER A 82 -8.00 -12.46 9.86
CA SER A 82 -8.64 -11.21 9.44
C SER A 82 -9.77 -11.44 8.45
N GLU A 83 -9.60 -12.34 7.48
CA GLU A 83 -10.63 -12.75 6.53
C GLU A 83 -11.86 -13.34 7.24
N LYS A 84 -11.64 -14.29 8.15
CA LYS A 84 -12.73 -14.91 8.93
C LYS A 84 -13.44 -13.89 9.82
N LEU A 85 -12.68 -13.00 10.46
CA LEU A 85 -13.24 -11.94 11.30
C LEU A 85 -14.12 -11.00 10.48
N LEU A 86 -13.62 -10.46 9.36
CA LEU A 86 -14.40 -9.58 8.47
C LEU A 86 -15.66 -10.29 7.95
N THR A 87 -15.53 -11.54 7.51
CA THR A 87 -16.67 -12.35 7.04
C THR A 87 -17.70 -12.57 8.13
N SER A 88 -17.28 -12.86 9.37
CA SER A 88 -18.20 -13.06 10.50
C SER A 88 -18.98 -11.81 10.90
N LEU A 89 -18.44 -10.63 10.56
CA LEU A 89 -19.04 -9.33 10.78
C LEU A 89 -19.79 -8.80 9.54
N ASP A 90 -19.89 -9.61 8.47
CA ASP A 90 -20.45 -9.24 7.15
C ASP A 90 -19.73 -8.07 6.46
N ILE A 91 -18.51 -7.72 6.89
CA ILE A 91 -17.75 -6.62 6.32
C ILE A 91 -16.98 -7.08 5.09
N LYS A 92 -17.18 -6.38 3.97
CA LYS A 92 -16.47 -6.66 2.71
C LYS A 92 -15.63 -5.47 2.28
N LEU A 93 -14.34 -5.68 2.03
CA LEU A 93 -13.48 -4.66 1.40
C LEU A 93 -13.79 -4.58 -0.10
N GLU A 94 -14.27 -3.44 -0.56
CA GLU A 94 -14.70 -3.24 -1.95
C GLU A 94 -13.56 -2.86 -2.89
N ARG A 95 -12.71 -1.93 -2.46
CA ARG A 95 -11.59 -1.42 -3.22
C ARG A 95 -10.58 -0.72 -2.32
N CYS A 96 -9.34 -0.66 -2.76
CA CYS A 96 -8.25 0.07 -2.13
C CYS A 96 -7.72 1.11 -3.13
N VAL A 97 -7.80 2.38 -2.78
CA VAL A 97 -7.39 3.49 -3.65
C VAL A 97 -6.18 4.18 -3.05
N PHE A 98 -5.12 4.37 -3.82
CA PHE A 98 -3.97 5.17 -3.38
C PHE A 98 -4.32 6.67 -3.43
N VAL A 99 -4.15 7.37 -2.29
CA VAL A 99 -4.72 8.72 -2.11
C VAL A 99 -3.69 9.80 -1.80
N GLU A 100 -2.57 9.47 -1.15
CA GLU A 100 -1.59 10.47 -0.73
C GLU A 100 -0.18 9.89 -0.62
N ILE A 101 0.81 10.72 -0.91
CA ILE A 101 2.22 10.47 -0.57
C ILE A 101 2.66 11.58 0.38
N LYS A 102 3.16 11.21 1.56
CA LYS A 102 3.71 12.14 2.54
C LYS A 102 5.10 11.69 2.94
N GLY A 103 6.11 12.44 2.52
CA GLY A 103 7.50 12.01 2.58
C GLY A 103 7.69 10.70 1.81
N VAL A 104 8.24 9.68 2.49
CA VAL A 104 8.42 8.32 1.93
C VAL A 104 7.22 7.39 2.16
N HIS A 105 6.14 7.89 2.75
CA HIS A 105 4.97 7.08 3.10
C HIS A 105 3.86 7.27 2.07
N GLN A 106 3.42 6.15 1.52
CA GLN A 106 2.26 6.05 0.64
C GLN A 106 1.03 5.71 1.49
N PHE A 107 -0.09 6.37 1.21
CA PHE A 107 -1.36 6.15 1.91
C PHE A 107 -2.43 5.68 0.95
N VAL A 108 -3.26 4.79 1.45
CA VAL A 108 -4.42 4.23 0.74
C VAL A 108 -5.69 4.49 1.54
N ARG A 109 -6.81 4.57 0.82
CA ARG A 109 -8.15 4.52 1.38
C ARG A 109 -8.78 3.20 0.98
N VAL A 110 -9.14 2.41 1.98
CA VAL A 110 -9.82 1.12 1.81
C VAL A 110 -11.31 1.36 2.02
N TYR A 111 -12.09 1.10 0.98
CA TYR A 111 -13.55 1.20 0.99
C TYR A 111 -14.14 -0.15 1.42
N MET A 112 -15.20 -0.12 2.20
CA MET A 112 -15.86 -1.31 2.73
C MET A 112 -17.37 -1.18 2.79
N ASN A 113 -18.05 -2.30 2.64
CA ASN A 113 -19.49 -2.43 2.79
C ASN A 113 -19.89 -3.07 4.11
N HIS A 114 -21.14 -2.82 4.49
CA HIS A 114 -21.86 -3.38 5.64
C HIS A 114 -21.26 -3.06 7.03
N HIS A 115 -20.17 -2.30 7.09
CA HIS A 115 -19.69 -1.75 8.35
C HIS A 115 -20.70 -0.68 8.86
N PRO A 116 -21.15 -0.74 10.12
CA PRO A 116 -22.28 0.07 10.61
C PRO A 116 -22.00 1.57 10.73
N ARG A 117 -20.73 1.99 10.70
CA ARG A 117 -20.33 3.39 10.98
C ARG A 117 -19.39 4.01 9.95
N TYR A 118 -18.70 3.21 9.14
CA TYR A 118 -17.58 3.69 8.34
C TYR A 118 -17.69 3.08 6.96
N GLN A 119 -17.63 3.91 5.91
CA GLN A 119 -17.62 3.44 4.53
C GLN A 119 -16.20 3.29 3.99
N SER A 120 -15.24 3.98 4.60
CA SER A 120 -13.83 3.83 4.26
C SER A 120 -12.91 4.17 5.42
N MET A 121 -11.69 3.67 5.36
CA MET A 121 -10.62 3.98 6.31
C MET A 121 -9.32 4.26 5.56
N LYS A 122 -8.49 5.15 6.11
CA LYS A 122 -7.19 5.52 5.55
C LYS A 122 -6.06 4.83 6.31
N PHE A 123 -5.17 4.18 5.58
CA PHE A 123 -4.02 3.45 6.12
C PHE A 123 -2.75 3.84 5.38
N ARG A 124 -1.58 3.56 5.97
CA ARG A 124 -0.38 3.48 5.16
C ARG A 124 -0.46 2.25 4.27
N ALA A 125 0.04 2.37 3.05
CA ALA A 125 0.03 1.28 2.08
C ALA A 125 0.76 0.04 2.64
N ASP A 126 1.86 0.24 3.38
CA ASP A 126 2.66 -0.84 3.96
C ASP A 126 2.10 -1.47 5.24
N GLU A 127 0.88 -1.12 5.62
CA GLU A 127 0.20 -1.76 6.75
C GLU A 127 -0.95 -2.67 6.28
N VAL A 128 -1.40 -2.52 5.03
CA VAL A 128 -2.65 -3.13 4.56
C VAL A 128 -2.51 -3.85 3.21
N MET A 129 -1.40 -3.66 2.49
CA MET A 129 -1.26 -4.16 1.12
C MET A 129 -1.38 -5.68 1.04
N SER A 130 -0.69 -6.42 1.91
CA SER A 130 -0.75 -7.89 1.91
C SER A 130 -2.16 -8.40 2.27
N LEU A 131 -2.93 -7.68 3.10
CA LEU A 131 -4.33 -7.99 3.38
C LEU A 131 -5.21 -7.75 2.15
N CYS A 132 -5.04 -6.63 1.44
CA CYS A 132 -5.79 -6.37 0.21
C CYS A 132 -5.51 -7.44 -0.86
N ILE A 133 -4.26 -7.89 -0.97
CA ILE A 133 -3.89 -8.98 -1.89
C ILE A 133 -4.53 -10.30 -1.45
N HIS A 134 -4.51 -10.60 -0.14
CA HIS A 134 -5.19 -11.77 0.45
C HIS A 134 -6.64 -11.87 0.02
N LEU A 135 -7.37 -10.77 0.24
CA LEU A 135 -8.80 -10.66 0.04
C LEU A 135 -9.18 -10.37 -1.41
N LYS A 136 -8.19 -10.32 -2.31
CA LYS A 136 -8.36 -9.97 -3.73
C LYS A 136 -9.10 -8.63 -3.90
N THR A 137 -8.85 -7.70 -2.99
CA THR A 137 -9.43 -6.35 -3.04
C THR A 137 -8.85 -5.61 -4.24
N PRO A 138 -9.71 -5.11 -5.16
CA PRO A 138 -9.29 -4.30 -6.30
C PRO A 138 -8.44 -3.09 -5.86
N LEU A 139 -7.26 -2.92 -6.48
CA LEU A 139 -6.33 -1.83 -6.18
C LEU A 139 -6.41 -0.77 -7.29
N PHE A 140 -6.45 0.50 -6.92
CA PHE A 140 -6.56 1.62 -7.86
C PHE A 140 -5.65 2.78 -7.51
N ALA A 141 -5.16 3.47 -8.52
CA ALA A 141 -4.46 4.74 -8.35
C ALA A 141 -4.75 5.67 -9.54
N THR A 142 -4.67 6.98 -9.32
CA THR A 142 -4.70 7.94 -10.44
C THR A 142 -3.35 7.96 -11.16
N LYS A 143 -3.35 8.33 -12.44
CA LYS A 143 -2.12 8.53 -13.21
C LYS A 143 -1.15 9.50 -12.53
N SER A 144 -1.68 10.58 -11.95
CA SER A 144 -0.91 11.57 -11.19
C SER A 144 -0.20 10.93 -9.99
N TYR A 145 -0.91 10.09 -9.23
CA TYR A 145 -0.33 9.36 -8.10
C TYR A 145 0.79 8.42 -8.55
N ILE A 146 0.56 7.64 -9.62
CA ILE A 146 1.55 6.70 -10.16
C ILE A 146 2.85 7.44 -10.53
N ASN A 147 2.75 8.58 -11.19
CA ASN A 147 3.91 9.38 -11.56
C ASN A 147 4.67 9.91 -10.33
N LYS A 148 3.96 10.44 -9.33
CA LYS A 148 4.59 10.89 -8.07
C LYS A 148 5.31 9.75 -7.35
N SER A 149 4.69 8.58 -7.32
CA SER A 149 5.26 7.38 -6.70
C SER A 149 6.56 6.94 -7.37
N LYS A 150 6.62 6.96 -8.71
CA LYS A 150 7.84 6.63 -9.46
C LYS A 150 9.00 7.57 -9.10
N LEU A 151 8.73 8.87 -9.00
CA LEU A 151 9.73 9.88 -8.62
C LEU A 151 10.23 9.64 -7.19
N MET A 152 9.33 9.48 -6.23
CA MET A 152 9.67 9.18 -4.84
C MET A 152 10.53 7.90 -4.73
N SER A 153 10.14 6.81 -5.41
CA SER A 153 10.91 5.56 -5.41
C SER A 153 12.31 5.71 -6.01
N ALA A 154 12.43 6.46 -7.11
CA ALA A 154 13.73 6.73 -7.73
C ALA A 154 14.66 7.53 -6.80
N GLU A 155 14.12 8.51 -6.07
CA GLU A 155 14.89 9.25 -5.06
C GLU A 155 15.37 8.34 -3.92
N ILE A 156 14.49 7.48 -3.38
CA ILE A 156 14.84 6.52 -2.32
C ILE A 156 15.98 5.60 -2.77
N ILE A 157 15.89 5.05 -3.98
CA ILE A 157 16.90 4.14 -4.53
C ILE A 157 18.21 4.90 -4.80
N GLY A 158 18.14 6.09 -5.40
CA GLY A 158 19.32 6.91 -5.70
C GLY A 158 20.11 7.28 -4.46
N ILE A 159 19.42 7.62 -3.36
CA ILE A 159 20.05 7.94 -2.07
C ILE A 159 20.66 6.69 -1.42
N ALA A 160 19.95 5.56 -1.42
CA ALA A 160 20.47 4.31 -0.86
C ALA A 160 21.78 3.89 -1.54
N LYS A 161 21.84 4.05 -2.88
CA LYS A 161 23.06 3.83 -3.65
C LYS A 161 24.17 4.84 -3.29
N GLY A 162 23.83 6.12 -3.21
CA GLY A 162 24.78 7.19 -2.84
C GLY A 162 25.36 7.04 -1.43
N LEU A 163 24.57 6.55 -0.47
CA LEU A 163 25.02 6.23 0.90
C LEU A 163 26.05 5.10 0.93
N ASN A 164 25.85 4.07 0.11
CA ASN A 164 26.79 2.95 0.01
C ASN A 164 28.09 3.37 -0.68
N GLU A 165 28.02 4.30 -1.64
CA GLU A 165 29.19 4.76 -2.40
C GLU A 165 29.97 5.89 -1.68
N ASN A 166 29.30 6.78 -0.92
CA ASN A 166 29.96 7.90 -0.24
C ASN A 166 29.13 8.47 0.96
N PRO A 167 29.39 8.04 2.20
CA PRO A 167 28.56 8.39 3.38
C PRO A 167 28.50 9.88 3.74
N SER A 168 29.48 10.69 3.31
CA SER A 168 29.63 12.10 3.67
C SER A 168 28.96 13.09 2.71
N ALA A 169 28.32 12.62 1.63
CA ALA A 169 27.79 13.48 0.57
C ALA A 169 26.36 14.02 0.78
N LEU A 170 25.73 13.75 1.93
CA LEU A 170 24.29 13.95 2.14
C LEU A 170 23.93 15.33 2.71
N LEU A 171 23.83 16.38 1.87
CA LEU A 171 23.14 17.63 2.24
C LEU A 171 22.48 18.39 1.07
N ARG A 172 22.07 17.75 -0.02
CA ARG A 172 21.42 18.48 -1.15
C ARG A 172 20.07 17.91 -1.56
N GLY A 173 19.00 18.58 -1.13
CA GLY A 173 17.80 18.81 -1.96
C GLY A 173 16.81 17.66 -2.20
N HIS A 174 16.50 16.83 -1.20
CA HIS A 174 15.48 15.77 -1.36
C HIS A 174 14.11 16.20 -0.83
N THR A 175 13.13 16.32 -1.71
CA THR A 175 11.78 16.86 -1.42
C THR A 175 10.92 15.89 -0.60
N TYR A 176 11.17 14.58 -0.70
CA TYR A 176 10.35 13.55 -0.03
C TYR A 176 10.94 13.03 1.30
N LEU A 177 12.04 13.62 1.78
CA LEU A 177 12.70 13.24 3.05
C LEU A 177 12.86 14.41 4.03
N MET A 178 12.45 15.62 3.64
CA MET A 178 12.24 16.76 4.55
C MET A 178 10.81 16.76 5.08
#